data_AF-A0AAX0Z0H6-F1
#
_entry.id   AF-A0AAX0Z0H6-F1
#
_cell.length_a   1.000
_cell.length_b   1.000
_cell.length_c   1.000
_cell.angle_alpha   90.00
_cell.angle_beta   90.00
_cell.angle_gamma   90.00
#
_symmetry.space_group_name_H-M   'P 1'
#
loop_
_entity.id
_entity.type
_entity.pdbx_description
1 polymer ?
#
loop_
_entity_poly.entity_id
_entity_poly.type
_entity_poly.pdbx_seq_one_letter_code
_entity_poly.pdbx_strand_id
1 'polypeptide(L)' 'MLLVGCSNHIEPVHVEVITMLPEPWLITACNKPKLTGKTPAQTISEDLPRLKNALSNCAKQVDDYLQWYEKQIKTNKYN' A
#
# COMPACT_ATOMS: atom_id res chain seq x y z
N MET A 1 26.39 58.39 -2.64
CA MET A 1 25.96 57.48 -3.72
C MET A 1 25.24 56.32 -3.06
N LEU A 2 23.92 56.22 -3.23
CA LEU A 2 23.11 55.13 -2.68
C LEU A 2 22.96 54.08 -3.77
N LEU A 3 23.61 52.93 -3.60
CA LEU A 3 23.43 51.76 -4.44
C LEU A 3 22.11 51.10 -4.05
N VAL A 4 21.03 51.50 -4.70
CA VAL A 4 19.75 50.78 -4.63
C VAL A 4 19.89 49.55 -5.50
N GLY A 5 20.25 48.42 -4.89
CA GLY A 5 20.21 47.12 -5.54
C GLY A 5 18.75 46.70 -5.71
N CYS A 6 18.34 46.44 -6.96
CA CYS A 6 17.03 45.85 -7.26
C CYS A 6 17.02 44.38 -6.85
N SER A 7 16.86 44.11 -5.56
CA SER A 7 16.54 42.78 -5.05
C SER A 7 15.04 42.56 -5.24
N ASN A 8 14.65 41.90 -6.33
CA ASN A 8 13.27 41.45 -6.49
C ASN A 8 12.97 40.40 -5.40
N HIS A 9 11.80 40.50 -4.78
CA HIS A 9 11.33 39.50 -3.82
C HIS A 9 11.07 38.19 -4.57
N ILE A 10 11.76 37.12 -4.18
CA ILE A 10 11.47 35.77 -4.67
C ILE A 10 10.36 35.23 -3.78
N GLU A 11 9.15 35.08 -4.34
CA GLU A 11 8.05 34.45 -3.63
C GLU A 11 8.41 32.99 -3.32
N PRO A 12 8.12 32.49 -2.11
CA PRO A 12 8.37 31.10 -1.77
C PRO A 12 7.49 30.20 -2.64
N VAL A 13 8.12 29.29 -3.38
CA VAL A 13 7.42 28.27 -4.16
C VAL A 13 6.68 27.36 -3.18
N HIS A 14 5.35 27.39 -3.20
CA HIS A 14 4.52 26.47 -2.41
C HIS A 14 4.52 25.11 -3.09
N VAL A 15 5.23 24.14 -2.52
CA VAL A 15 5.22 22.75 -2.98
C VAL A 15 4.17 21.99 -2.17
N GLU A 16 3.07 21.60 -2.83
CA GLU A 16 2.04 20.77 -2.20
C GLU A 16 2.30 19.29 -2.56
N VAL A 17 2.55 18.45 -1.55
CA VAL A 17 2.80 17.02 -1.75
C VAL A 17 1.46 16.30 -1.79
N ILE A 18 0.99 15.94 -2.98
CA ILE A 18 -0.21 15.12 -3.15
C ILE A 18 0.16 13.66 -2.90
N THR A 19 -0.33 13.07 -1.80
CA THR A 19 -0.17 11.65 -1.50
C THR A 19 -1.15 10.82 -2.33
N MET A 20 -0.70 10.28 -3.46
CA MET A 20 -1.46 9.27 -4.20
C MET A 20 -1.32 7.90 -3.53
N LEU A 21 -2.43 7.18 -3.37
CA LEU A 21 -2.37 5.74 -3.13
C LEU A 21 -1.61 5.12 -4.32
N PRO A 22 -0.65 4.20 -4.07
CA PRO A 22 -0.01 3.49 -5.14
C PRO A 22 -1.06 2.75 -5.95
N GLU A 23 -0.75 2.64 -7.21
CA GLU A 23 -1.64 2.11 -8.21
C GLU A 23 -2.16 0.71 -7.83
N PRO A 24 -3.40 0.36 -8.21
CA PRO A 24 -4.03 -0.92 -7.86
C PRO A 24 -3.22 -2.16 -8.26
N TRP A 25 -2.29 -2.04 -9.22
CA TRP A 25 -1.40 -3.12 -9.65
C TRP A 25 -0.35 -3.53 -8.60
N LEU A 26 -0.15 -2.73 -7.55
CA LEU A 26 0.76 -3.09 -6.46
C LEU A 26 0.21 -4.25 -5.60
N ILE A 27 -1.12 -4.41 -5.54
CA ILE A 27 -1.78 -5.51 -4.86
C ILE A 27 -2.14 -6.55 -5.92
N THR A 28 -1.37 -7.63 -6.00
CA THR A 28 -1.61 -8.70 -6.99
C THR A 28 -2.90 -9.44 -6.64
N ALA A 29 -3.72 -9.73 -7.66
CA ALA A 29 -4.93 -10.52 -7.48
C ALA A 29 -4.60 -11.90 -6.91
N CYS A 30 -5.18 -12.24 -5.76
CA CYS A 30 -4.98 -13.53 -5.12
C CYS A 30 -5.76 -14.63 -5.85
N ASN A 31 -5.09 -15.73 -6.21
CA ASN A 31 -5.79 -16.88 -6.77
C ASN A 31 -6.51 -17.64 -5.64
N LYS A 32 -7.85 -17.61 -5.66
CA LYS A 32 -8.66 -18.43 -4.76
C LYS A 32 -8.76 -19.85 -5.31
N PRO A 33 -8.19 -20.87 -4.63
CA PRO A 33 -8.32 -22.25 -5.08
C PRO A 33 -9.78 -22.69 -5.06
N LYS A 34 -10.16 -23.52 -6.02
CA LYS A 34 -11.50 -24.12 -6.08
C LYS A 34 -11.69 -25.10 -4.92
N LEU A 35 -12.88 -25.08 -4.32
CA LEU A 35 -13.31 -26.09 -3.35
C LEU A 35 -13.72 -27.34 -4.13
N THR A 36 -13.19 -28.49 -3.73
CA THR A 36 -13.36 -29.77 -4.44
C THR A 36 -14.08 -30.82 -3.62
N GLY A 37 -14.10 -30.68 -2.30
CA GLY A 37 -14.84 -31.54 -1.38
C GLY A 37 -16.33 -31.48 -1.63
N LYS A 38 -16.97 -32.65 -1.66
CA LYS A 38 -18.42 -32.78 -1.88
C LYS A 38 -19.19 -32.92 -0.57
N THR A 39 -18.48 -33.14 0.53
CA THR A 39 -19.04 -33.27 1.87
C THR A 39 -18.32 -32.32 2.84
N PRO A 40 -18.97 -31.91 3.95
CA PRO A 40 -18.34 -31.04 4.93
C PRO A 40 -17.02 -31.60 5.49
N ALA A 41 -16.95 -32.91 5.72
CA ALA A 41 -15.74 -33.57 6.22
C ALA A 41 -14.57 -33.45 5.25
N GLN A 42 -14.82 -33.62 3.94
CA GLN A 42 -13.80 -33.46 2.89
C GLN A 42 -13.37 -31.99 2.74
N THR A 43 -14.33 -31.06 2.72
CA THR A 43 -14.01 -29.63 2.62
C THR A 43 -13.18 -29.14 3.81
N ILE A 44 -13.48 -29.61 5.02
CA ILE A 44 -12.74 -29.21 6.23
C ILE A 44 -11.33 -29.79 6.25
N SER A 45 -11.16 -31.05 5.85
CA SER A 45 -9.86 -31.73 5.91
C SER A 45 -8.93 -31.35 4.76
N GLU A 46 -9.46 -31.13 3.56
CA GLU A 46 -8.65 -30.97 2.35
C GLU A 46 -8.68 -29.54 1.81
N ASP A 47 -9.87 -28.97 1.62
CA ASP A 47 -10.00 -27.67 0.97
C ASP A 47 -9.65 -26.51 1.91
N LEU A 48 -10.07 -26.58 3.18
CA LEU A 48 -9.86 -25.51 4.16
C LEU A 48 -8.36 -25.22 4.40
N PRO A 49 -7.50 -26.23 4.61
CA PRO A 49 -6.07 -25.99 4.76
C PRO A 49 -5.43 -25.39 3.49
N ARG A 50 -5.80 -25.88 2.31
CA ARG A 50 -5.33 -25.36 1.02
C ARG A 50 -5.75 -23.92 0.81
N LEU A 51 -7.01 -23.60 1.11
CA LEU A 51 -7.54 -22.25 1.03
C LEU A 51 -6.85 -21.32 2.01
N LYS A 52 -6.66 -21.74 3.27
CA LYS A 52 -5.96 -20.97 4.30
C LYS A 52 -4.54 -20.63 3.85
N ASN A 53 -3.80 -21.61 3.34
CA ASN A 53 -2.43 -21.41 2.87
C ASN A 53 -2.34 -20.46 1.67
N ALA A 54 -3.25 -20.59 0.70
CA ALA A 54 -3.30 -19.70 -0.46
C ALA A 54 -3.61 -18.26 -0.04
N LEU A 55 -4.60 -18.08 0.83
CA LEU A 55 -5.04 -16.75 1.26
C LEU A 55 -4.08 -16.08 2.26
N SER A 56 -3.37 -16.84 3.11
CA SER A 56 -2.42 -16.27 4.07
C SER A 56 -1.27 -15.53 3.38
N ASN A 57 -0.80 -16.06 2.25
CA ASN A 57 0.26 -15.41 1.47
C ASN A 57 -0.22 -14.09 0.86
N CYS A 58 -1.48 -14.04 0.43
CA CYS A 58 -2.09 -12.84 -0.12
C CYS A 58 -2.39 -11.79 0.95
N ALA A 59 -2.88 -12.22 2.11
CA ALA A 59 -3.13 -11.31 3.24
C ALA A 59 -1.85 -10.57 3.66
N LYS A 60 -0.71 -11.28 3.67
CA LYS A 60 0.59 -10.69 4.01
C LYS A 60 0.98 -9.53 3.08
N GLN A 61 0.68 -9.60 1.78
CA GLN A 61 0.99 -8.51 0.84
C GLN A 61 0.22 -7.23 1.19
N VAL A 62 -1.04 -7.37 1.61
CA VAL A 62 -1.86 -6.24 2.04
C VAL A 62 -1.31 -5.64 3.34
N ASP A 63 -0.96 -6.49 4.31
CA ASP A 63 -0.40 -6.03 5.59
C ASP A 63 0.94 -5.30 5.39
N ASP A 64 1.85 -5.88 4.59
CA ASP A 64 3.15 -5.28 4.26
C ASP A 64 2.97 -3.91 3.57
N TYR A 65 1.99 -3.82 2.67
CA TYR A 65 1.64 -2.57 1.99
C TYR A 65 1.12 -1.50 2.96
N LEU A 66 0.17 -1.84 3.84
CA LEU A 66 -0.39 -0.91 4.82
C LEU A 66 0.69 -0.43 5.79
N GLN A 67 1.58 -1.32 6.24
CA GLN A 67 2.72 -0.95 7.09
C GLN A 67 3.70 -0.01 6.40
N TRP A 68 4.01 -0.26 5.13
CA TRP A 68 4.83 0.66 4.33
C TRP A 68 4.15 2.03 4.21
N TYR A 69 2.85 2.05 3.93
CA TYR A 69 2.08 3.29 3.77
C TYR A 69 2.06 4.12 5.07
N GLU A 70 1.84 3.48 6.22
CA GLU A 70 1.93 4.14 7.52
C GLU A 70 3.32 4.74 7.79
N LYS A 71 4.40 4.05 7.39
CA LYS A 71 5.76 4.57 7.51
C LYS A 71 5.95 5.82 6.64
N GLN A 72 5.47 5.81 5.40
CA GLN A 72 5.53 6.97 4.51
C GLN A 72 4.80 8.18 5.09
N ILE A 73 3.59 7.99 5.62
CA ILE A 73 2.84 9.07 6.28
C ILE A 73 3.63 9.63 7.46
N LYS A 74 4.22 8.77 8.30
CA LYS A 74 5.02 9.22 9.44
C LYS A 74 6.25 10.00 8.98
N THR A 75 7.03 9.49 8.02
CA THR A 75 8.22 10.17 7.50
C THR A 75 7.88 11.53 6.88
N ASN A 76 6.81 11.63 6.09
CA ASN A 76 6.36 12.91 5.53
C ASN A 76 5.82 13.90 6.56
N LYS A 77 5.47 13.47 7.77
CA LYS A 77 5.00 14.35 8.85
C LYS A 77 6.14 15.03 9.64
N TYR A 78 7.37 14.53 9.50
CA TYR A 78 8.55 15.03 10.21
C TYR A 78 9.60 15.68 9.27
N ASN A 79 9.31 15.73 7.97
CA ASN A 79 10.02 16.54 6.97
C ASN A 79 9.15 17.73 6.57
#